data_AF-A0A1V2H0Y9-F1
#
_entry.id   AF-A0A1V2H0Y9-F1
#
_cell.length_a   1.000
_cell.length_b   1.000
_cell.length_c   1.000
_cell.angle_alpha   90.00
_cell.angle_beta   90.00
_cell.angle_gamma   90.00
#
_symmetry.space_group_name_H-M   'P 1'
#
loop_
_entity.id
_entity.type
_entity.pdbx_description
1 polymer ?
#
loop_
_entity_poly.entity_id
_entity_poly.type
_entity_poly.pdbx_seq_one_letter_code
_entity_poly.pdbx_strand_id
1 'polypeptide(L)'
;MMTTGLAVASGQVVALRLFDLAYEIDLKRAEALWAARAQGPSARSRLAGTPAKAVSFGVPPLALPLGPVTLRLGAEEVTAQGGIRLYDFGVAAFTLKLPADGLDWDGFTALANRLDHATGLEAIDAPWDALLAQLRGLLGEAFIRPSPAPLQEDYLLAVVDAFDRPVTAAELQQQADLVPLLSGEIRPLSDGARRDLLRQSFSYHTDDLVVLTWDRAFIYEPRRETDVADVIEMANAQLLEMRSYDELLDAELPRMRDLVEAARRRSHLLASRRYAGLAQQLHMLVAEVSQLAERVDNALQVTEDVYLARVYAAAMDLFRVPEVSAAVDRKLAIIRDTYTALHGEAAGGRAEVLETAILLLIAFEIVLSFIRH
;
A
#
# COMPACT_ATOMS: atom_id res chain seq x y z
N MET A 1 -16.06 31.13 33.39
CA MET A 1 -17.02 30.77 32.33
C MET A 1 -16.53 29.45 31.78
N MET A 2 -17.25 28.35 32.06
CA MET A 2 -16.95 27.07 31.43
C MET A 2 -17.26 27.26 29.96
N THR A 3 -16.23 27.31 29.11
CA THR A 3 -16.40 27.16 27.67
C THR A 3 -17.15 25.86 27.49
N THR A 4 -18.41 25.91 27.08
CA THR A 4 -19.14 24.74 26.60
C THR A 4 -18.36 24.24 25.39
N GLY A 5 -17.49 23.27 25.64
CA GLY A 5 -16.64 22.64 24.64
C GLY A 5 -17.50 21.91 23.63
N LEU A 6 -17.03 21.86 22.38
CA LEU A 6 -17.68 21.13 21.32
C LEU A 6 -17.72 19.63 21.66
N ALA A 7 -18.87 18.98 21.48
CA ALA A 7 -19.02 17.55 21.74
C ALA A 7 -19.38 16.78 20.47
N VAL A 8 -18.77 15.62 20.29
CA VAL A 8 -19.03 14.69 19.20
C VAL A 8 -20.34 13.97 19.50
N ALA A 9 -21.41 14.30 18.78
CA ALA A 9 -22.69 13.61 18.91
C ALA A 9 -22.64 12.21 18.32
N SER A 10 -21.97 12.06 17.16
CA SER A 10 -21.67 10.76 16.59
C SER A 10 -20.36 10.78 15.80
N GLY A 11 -19.55 9.75 15.99
CA GLY A 11 -18.28 9.61 15.31
C GLY A 11 -17.53 8.36 15.73
N GLN A 12 -16.31 8.21 15.23
CA GLN A 12 -15.47 7.05 15.49
C GLN A 12 -13.99 7.39 15.31
N VAL A 13 -13.14 6.63 15.98
CA VAL A 13 -11.71 6.59 15.69
C VAL A 13 -11.41 5.21 15.08
N VAL A 14 -10.68 5.21 13.97
CA VAL A 14 -10.32 4.01 13.22
C VAL A 14 -8.80 3.89 13.15
N ALA A 15 -8.26 2.79 13.66
CA ALA A 15 -6.88 2.40 13.38
C ALA A 15 -6.85 1.54 12.12
N LEU A 16 -6.02 1.94 11.15
CA LEU A 16 -5.72 1.19 9.93
C LEU A 16 -4.34 0.55 10.06
N ARG A 17 -4.26 -0.71 9.62
CA ARG A 17 -3.00 -1.44 9.46
C ARG A 17 -3.03 -2.17 8.13
N LEU A 18 -2.11 -1.84 7.24
CA LEU A 18 -2.02 -2.44 5.92
C LEU A 18 -0.85 -3.41 5.89
N PHE A 19 -1.01 -4.54 5.20
CA PHE A 19 0.05 -5.52 4.97
C PHE A 19 0.11 -5.91 3.50
N ASP A 20 1.32 -5.97 2.93
CA ASP A 20 1.58 -6.63 1.65
C ASP A 20 1.67 -8.14 1.90
N LEU A 21 0.63 -8.89 1.56
CA LEU A 21 0.52 -10.31 1.90
C LEU A 21 1.03 -11.25 0.83
N ALA A 22 0.97 -10.84 -0.43
CA ALA A 22 1.20 -11.70 -1.58
C ALA A 22 1.38 -10.86 -2.83
N TYR A 23 1.99 -11.43 -3.86
CA TYR A 23 2.01 -10.79 -5.18
C TYR A 23 0.60 -10.51 -5.75
N GLU A 24 -0.36 -11.39 -5.46
CA GLU A 24 -1.75 -11.22 -5.86
C GLU A 24 -2.66 -12.00 -4.91
N ILE A 25 -3.86 -11.48 -4.67
CA ILE A 25 -4.93 -12.16 -3.94
C ILE A 25 -6.06 -12.47 -4.92
N ASP A 26 -6.36 -13.77 -5.10
CA ASP A 26 -7.58 -14.19 -5.80
C ASP A 26 -8.79 -13.86 -4.91
N LEU A 27 -9.39 -12.68 -5.15
CA LEU A 27 -10.52 -12.19 -4.36
C LEU A 27 -11.72 -13.14 -4.42
N LYS A 28 -11.95 -13.83 -5.54
CA LYS A 28 -13.07 -14.80 -5.66
C LYS A 28 -12.81 -16.02 -4.80
N ARG A 29 -11.57 -16.53 -4.80
CA ARG A 29 -11.17 -17.63 -3.93
C ARG A 29 -11.24 -17.23 -2.47
N ALA A 30 -10.76 -16.04 -2.12
CA ALA A 30 -10.83 -15.50 -0.76
C ALA A 30 -12.28 -15.41 -0.25
N GLU A 31 -13.20 -14.88 -1.07
CA GLU A 31 -14.62 -14.82 -0.75
C GLU A 31 -15.22 -16.21 -0.50
N ALA A 32 -14.92 -17.17 -1.38
CA ALA A 32 -15.42 -18.54 -1.25
C ALA A 32 -14.90 -19.24 0.03
N LEU A 33 -13.61 -19.08 0.35
CA LEU A 33 -12.99 -19.61 1.57
C LEU A 33 -13.61 -18.98 2.82
N TRP A 34 -13.82 -17.66 2.80
CA TRP A 34 -14.46 -16.95 3.89
C TRP A 34 -15.89 -17.44 4.13
N ALA A 35 -16.70 -17.51 3.07
CA ALA A 35 -18.09 -17.97 3.14
C ALA A 35 -18.22 -19.43 3.61
N ALA A 36 -17.29 -20.32 3.21
CA ALA A 36 -17.30 -21.71 3.63
C ALA A 36 -17.03 -21.88 5.14
N ARG A 37 -16.20 -21.02 5.72
CA ARG A 37 -15.74 -21.14 7.10
C ARG A 37 -16.52 -20.27 8.09
N ALA A 38 -17.12 -19.18 7.60
CA ALA A 38 -17.92 -18.28 8.40
C ALA A 38 -19.25 -18.88 8.90
N GLN A 39 -19.67 -20.10 8.52
CA GLN A 39 -20.97 -20.72 8.88
C GLN A 39 -21.23 -21.02 10.39
N GLY A 40 -20.79 -20.17 11.32
CA GLY A 40 -21.33 -20.09 12.69
C GLY A 40 -22.62 -19.26 12.77
N PRO A 41 -23.36 -19.29 13.91
CA PRO A 41 -24.75 -18.78 14.01
C PRO A 41 -24.98 -17.30 13.66
N SER A 42 -23.91 -16.50 13.52
CA SER A 42 -23.98 -15.05 13.29
C SER A 42 -23.58 -14.59 11.89
N ALA A 43 -23.16 -15.47 10.97
CA ALA A 43 -22.54 -15.04 9.70
C ALA A 43 -23.50 -14.78 8.54
N ARG A 44 -24.81 -14.65 8.81
CA ARG A 44 -25.78 -14.23 7.79
C ARG A 44 -25.81 -12.72 7.57
N SER A 45 -24.86 -11.96 8.13
CA SER A 45 -24.73 -10.54 7.86
C SER A 45 -23.85 -10.30 6.63
N ARG A 46 -24.50 -10.34 5.46
CA ARG A 46 -24.18 -9.62 4.22
C ARG A 46 -22.69 -9.35 3.98
N LEU A 47 -22.07 -10.16 3.12
CA LEU A 47 -21.01 -9.68 2.22
C LEU A 47 -21.62 -8.54 1.41
N ALA A 48 -21.43 -7.31 1.87
CA ALA A 48 -21.87 -6.15 1.14
C ALA A 48 -20.81 -5.86 0.09
N GLY A 49 -21.14 -6.10 -1.19
CA GLY A 49 -20.40 -5.45 -2.27
C GLY A 49 -20.35 -3.95 -2.00
N THR A 50 -19.20 -3.33 -2.26
CA THR A 50 -19.01 -1.88 -2.09
C THR A 50 -20.19 -1.14 -2.72
N PRO A 51 -20.94 -0.29 -1.97
CA PRO A 51 -22.01 0.49 -2.55
C PRO A 51 -21.46 1.34 -3.70
N ALA A 52 -22.24 1.51 -4.78
CA ALA A 52 -21.87 2.42 -5.85
C ALA A 52 -21.80 3.84 -5.27
N LYS A 53 -20.58 4.38 -5.17
CA LYS A 53 -20.25 5.67 -4.57
C LYS A 53 -19.39 6.48 -5.55
N ALA A 54 -18.96 7.68 -5.16
CA ALA A 54 -18.17 8.61 -5.98
C ALA A 54 -16.80 8.06 -6.46
N VAL A 55 -16.43 6.86 -5.99
CA VAL A 55 -15.25 6.10 -6.37
C VAL A 55 -15.67 4.83 -7.12
N SER A 56 -15.05 4.59 -8.26
CA SER A 56 -15.09 3.29 -8.93
C SER A 56 -13.75 2.61 -8.79
N PHE A 57 -13.73 1.38 -8.30
CA PHE A 57 -12.53 0.55 -8.33
C PHE A 57 -12.42 -0.14 -9.68
N GLY A 58 -11.21 -0.26 -10.24
CA GLY A 58 -10.98 -1.09 -11.42
C GLY A 58 -11.35 -2.55 -11.13
N VAL A 59 -10.83 -3.07 -10.00
CA VAL A 59 -11.25 -4.32 -9.38
C VAL A 59 -11.75 -4.02 -7.97
N PRO A 60 -13.05 -4.18 -7.67
CA PRO A 60 -13.59 -3.89 -6.34
C PRO A 60 -12.92 -4.73 -5.25
N PRO A 61 -12.41 -4.11 -4.17
CA PRO A 61 -11.78 -4.84 -3.10
C PRO A 61 -12.81 -5.65 -2.28
N LEU A 62 -12.37 -6.76 -1.72
CA LEU A 62 -13.20 -7.64 -0.92
C LEU A 62 -13.20 -7.22 0.55
N ALA A 63 -14.34 -6.72 1.06
CA ALA A 63 -14.51 -6.35 2.45
C ALA A 63 -15.08 -7.52 3.28
N LEU A 64 -14.39 -7.89 4.36
CA LEU A 64 -14.76 -8.99 5.26
C LEU A 64 -14.87 -8.49 6.71
N PRO A 65 -15.95 -8.82 7.43
CA PRO A 65 -16.10 -8.45 8.85
C PRO A 65 -15.27 -9.40 9.74
N LEU A 66 -14.35 -8.87 10.54
CA LEU A 66 -13.59 -9.69 11.51
C LEU A 66 -14.37 -9.91 12.83
N GLY A 67 -15.38 -9.08 13.08
CA GLY A 67 -16.15 -9.11 14.32
C GLY A 67 -15.48 -8.31 15.44
N PRO A 68 -15.92 -8.47 16.70
CA PRO A 68 -15.36 -7.75 17.83
C PRO A 68 -13.92 -8.18 18.12
N VAL A 69 -13.03 -7.22 18.34
CA VAL A 69 -11.62 -7.41 18.72
C VAL A 69 -11.39 -6.69 20.05
N THR A 70 -10.93 -7.41 21.06
CA THR A 70 -10.58 -6.82 22.36
C THR A 70 -9.23 -6.10 22.25
N LEU A 71 -9.20 -4.85 22.70
CA LEU A 71 -8.02 -4.00 22.77
C LEU A 71 -7.79 -3.55 24.20
N ARG A 72 -6.51 -3.36 24.55
CA ARG A 72 -6.15 -2.74 25.83
C ARG A 72 -5.66 -1.32 25.61
N LEU A 73 -6.46 -0.35 26.03
CA LEU A 73 -6.13 1.07 25.97
C LEU A 73 -5.68 1.53 27.36
N GLY A 74 -4.38 1.42 27.63
CA GLY A 74 -3.83 1.66 28.96
C GLY A 74 -4.26 0.57 29.94
N ALA A 75 -5.06 0.94 30.95
CA ALA A 75 -5.60 -0.01 31.93
C ALA A 75 -7.01 -0.54 31.56
N GLU A 76 -7.64 0.03 30.54
CA GLU A 76 -9.01 -0.31 30.15
C GLU A 76 -9.01 -1.32 29.01
N GLU A 77 -9.85 -2.35 29.12
CA GLU A 77 -10.20 -3.22 27.98
C GLU A 77 -11.41 -2.64 27.26
N VAL A 78 -11.27 -2.45 25.94
CA VAL A 78 -12.33 -1.97 25.07
C VAL A 78 -12.54 -2.98 23.95
N THR A 79 -13.75 -3.02 23.39
CA THR A 79 -14.06 -3.87 22.24
C THR A 79 -14.18 -2.99 21.00
N ALA A 80 -13.26 -3.15 20.05
CA ALA A 80 -13.31 -2.52 18.74
C ALA A 80 -14.04 -3.39 17.74
N GLN A 81 -14.69 -2.76 16.75
CA GLN A 81 -15.23 -3.47 15.60
C GLN A 81 -14.11 -3.68 14.57
N GLY A 82 -13.76 -4.94 14.34
CA GLY A 82 -12.75 -5.36 13.37
C GLY A 82 -13.31 -5.57 11.97
N GLY A 83 -12.56 -5.15 10.98
CA GLY A 83 -12.82 -5.38 9.56
C GLY A 83 -11.52 -5.56 8.79
N ILE A 84 -11.63 -6.11 7.59
CA ILE A 84 -10.52 -6.20 6.65
C ILE A 84 -11.01 -5.94 5.24
N ARG A 85 -10.20 -5.25 4.44
CA ARG A 85 -10.40 -5.08 3.01
C ARG A 85 -9.19 -5.68 2.27
N LEU A 86 -9.47 -6.58 1.33
CA LEU A 86 -8.46 -7.24 0.50
C LEU A 86 -8.45 -6.64 -0.90
N TYR A 87 -7.27 -6.28 -1.36
CA TYR A 87 -7.00 -5.79 -2.70
C TYR A 87 -6.39 -6.91 -3.55
N ASP A 88 -6.78 -6.99 -4.82
CA ASP A 88 -6.30 -8.03 -5.73
C ASP A 88 -4.79 -7.95 -5.96
N PHE A 89 -4.21 -6.75 -5.88
CA PHE A 89 -2.77 -6.51 -5.97
C PHE A 89 -1.97 -6.91 -4.72
N GLY A 90 -2.52 -7.67 -3.76
CA GLY A 90 -1.70 -8.25 -2.68
C GLY A 90 -1.90 -7.66 -1.30
N VAL A 91 -2.50 -6.47 -1.21
CA VAL A 91 -2.62 -5.72 0.04
C VAL A 91 -3.86 -6.12 0.84
N ALA A 92 -3.70 -6.22 2.15
CA ALA A 92 -4.79 -6.36 3.11
C ALA A 92 -4.80 -5.19 4.09
N ALA A 93 -5.88 -4.41 4.08
CA ALA A 93 -6.12 -3.30 5.00
C ALA A 93 -7.03 -3.73 6.16
N PHE A 94 -6.46 -3.89 7.34
CA PHE A 94 -7.20 -4.15 8.57
C PHE A 94 -7.69 -2.85 9.20
N THR A 95 -8.89 -2.88 9.77
CA THR A 95 -9.49 -1.73 10.45
C THR A 95 -9.95 -2.14 11.84
N LEU A 96 -9.64 -1.32 12.86
CA LEU A 96 -10.22 -1.43 14.20
C LEU A 96 -10.94 -0.12 14.53
N LYS A 97 -12.27 -0.20 14.72
CA LYS A 97 -13.14 0.97 14.90
C LYS A 97 -13.66 1.04 16.32
N LEU A 98 -13.49 2.19 16.97
CA LEU A 98 -14.09 2.51 18.26
C LEU A 98 -15.09 3.66 18.09
N PRO A 99 -16.34 3.50 18.57
CA PRO A 99 -17.30 4.59 18.58
C PRO A 99 -16.83 5.70 19.51
N ALA A 100 -17.14 6.94 19.16
CA ALA A 100 -16.74 8.13 19.91
C ALA A 100 -17.94 9.04 20.27
N ASP A 101 -19.14 8.46 20.28
CA ASP A 101 -20.40 9.14 20.51
C ASP A 101 -20.46 9.72 21.94
N GLY A 102 -20.87 10.99 22.04
CA GLY A 102 -21.05 11.71 23.30
C GLY A 102 -19.77 12.21 23.96
N LEU A 103 -18.59 12.04 23.35
CA LEU A 103 -17.34 12.57 23.88
C LEU A 103 -17.23 14.08 23.65
N ASP A 104 -16.68 14.81 24.62
CA ASP A 104 -16.19 16.16 24.36
C ASP A 104 -14.93 16.12 23.46
N TRP A 105 -14.54 17.27 22.92
CA TRP A 105 -13.38 17.34 22.01
C TRP A 105 -12.08 16.78 22.60
N ASP A 106 -11.83 17.05 23.88
CA ASP A 106 -10.64 16.57 24.58
C ASP A 106 -10.70 15.05 24.78
N GLY A 107 -11.86 14.50 25.12
CA GLY A 107 -12.11 13.07 25.22
C GLY A 107 -11.98 12.35 23.87
N PHE A 108 -12.48 12.95 22.79
CA PHE A 108 -12.32 12.45 21.43
C PHE A 108 -10.84 12.37 21.02
N THR A 109 -10.09 13.45 21.29
CA THR A 109 -8.65 13.52 21.04
C THR A 109 -7.87 12.50 21.88
N ALA A 110 -8.22 12.35 23.16
CA ALA A 110 -7.61 11.37 24.04
C ALA A 110 -7.87 9.92 23.59
N LEU A 111 -9.09 9.61 23.12
CA LEU A 111 -9.43 8.31 22.56
C LEU A 111 -8.58 8.00 21.33
N ALA A 112 -8.45 8.97 20.41
CA ALA A 112 -7.64 8.81 19.21
C ALA A 112 -6.17 8.51 19.54
N ASN A 113 -5.57 9.29 20.44
CA ASN A 113 -4.17 9.10 20.84
C ASN A 113 -3.94 7.81 21.63
N ARG A 114 -4.91 7.36 22.44
CA ARG A 114 -4.85 6.07 23.13
C ARG A 114 -4.95 4.90 22.15
N LEU A 115 -5.83 4.98 21.15
CA LEU A 115 -5.99 3.94 20.14
C LEU A 115 -4.71 3.81 19.31
N ASP A 116 -4.16 4.93 18.86
CA ASP A 116 -2.89 5.00 18.16
C ASP A 116 -1.75 4.38 18.98
N HIS A 117 -1.60 4.75 20.26
CA HIS A 117 -0.57 4.15 21.11
C HIS A 117 -0.73 2.62 21.29
N ALA A 118 -1.96 2.11 21.32
CA ALA A 118 -2.23 0.69 21.47
C ALA A 118 -2.10 -0.12 20.16
N THR A 119 -2.06 0.55 19.01
CA THR A 119 -2.16 -0.09 17.69
C THR A 119 -1.16 0.40 16.66
N GLY A 120 -0.35 1.41 16.95
CA GLY A 120 0.70 1.96 16.08
C GLY A 120 1.88 1.00 15.91
N LEU A 121 2.81 1.33 15.00
CA LEU A 121 3.98 0.49 14.67
C LEU A 121 4.85 0.10 15.88
N GLU A 122 4.90 0.94 16.90
CA GLU A 122 5.74 0.72 18.10
C GLU A 122 5.00 -0.03 19.23
N ALA A 123 3.72 -0.40 19.02
CA ALA A 123 2.92 -1.07 20.04
C ALA A 123 3.34 -2.53 20.23
N ILE A 124 3.65 -2.92 21.48
CA ILE A 124 4.20 -4.24 21.83
C ILE A 124 3.14 -5.35 21.74
N ASP A 125 1.91 -5.07 22.19
CA ASP A 125 0.82 -6.05 22.30
C ASP A 125 -0.32 -5.77 21.30
N ALA A 126 -0.01 -5.18 20.15
CA ALA A 126 -1.01 -4.89 19.14
C ALA A 126 -1.61 -6.19 18.57
N PRO A 127 -2.91 -6.23 18.24
CA PRO A 127 -3.58 -7.46 17.81
C PRO A 127 -3.20 -7.90 16.39
N TRP A 128 -2.38 -7.12 15.68
CA TRP A 128 -2.18 -7.26 14.24
C TRP A 128 -1.56 -8.59 13.82
N ASP A 129 -0.54 -9.06 14.53
CA ASP A 129 0.11 -10.34 14.22
C ASP A 129 -0.86 -11.52 14.37
N ALA A 130 -1.71 -11.48 15.40
CA ALA A 130 -2.72 -12.50 15.63
C ALA A 130 -3.80 -12.48 14.53
N LEU A 131 -4.28 -11.28 14.17
CA LEU A 131 -5.27 -11.09 13.09
C LEU A 131 -4.69 -11.51 11.73
N LEU A 132 -3.43 -11.19 11.47
CA LEU A 132 -2.70 -11.57 10.27
C LEU A 132 -2.50 -13.09 10.18
N ALA A 133 -2.08 -13.72 11.28
CA ALA A 133 -1.93 -15.17 11.35
C ALA A 133 -3.27 -15.89 11.13
N GLN A 134 -4.35 -15.37 11.71
CA GLN A 134 -5.70 -15.88 11.48
C GLN A 134 -6.10 -15.76 10.01
N LEU A 135 -5.88 -14.59 9.38
CA LEU A 135 -6.20 -14.38 7.97
C LEU A 135 -5.40 -15.35 7.08
N ARG A 136 -4.09 -15.47 7.27
CA ARG A 136 -3.23 -16.40 6.53
C ARG A 136 -3.67 -17.85 6.67
N GLY A 137 -4.10 -18.24 7.87
CA GLY A 137 -4.65 -19.58 8.12
C GLY A 137 -6.00 -19.83 7.43
N LEU A 138 -6.81 -18.79 7.25
CA LEU A 138 -8.13 -18.89 6.61
C LEU A 138 -8.07 -18.79 5.08
N LEU A 139 -7.26 -17.89 4.56
CA LEU A 139 -7.28 -17.46 3.16
C LEU A 139 -5.98 -17.76 2.41
N GLY A 140 -5.02 -18.47 3.02
CA GLY A 140 -3.71 -18.72 2.40
C GLY A 140 -3.76 -19.35 1.01
N GLU A 141 -4.79 -20.15 0.70
CA GLU A 141 -4.97 -20.71 -0.64
C GLU A 141 -5.39 -19.70 -1.72
N ALA A 142 -5.85 -18.50 -1.32
CA ALA A 142 -6.14 -17.40 -2.23
C ALA A 142 -4.91 -16.54 -2.54
N PHE A 143 -3.80 -16.73 -1.80
CA PHE A 143 -2.60 -15.91 -1.93
C PHE A 143 -1.67 -16.50 -2.99
N ILE A 144 -1.44 -15.75 -4.06
CA ILE A 144 -0.53 -16.10 -5.14
C ILE A 144 0.84 -15.55 -4.79
N ARG A 145 1.81 -16.43 -4.55
CA ARG A 145 3.17 -16.11 -4.07
C ARG A 145 3.12 -15.23 -2.81
N PRO A 146 2.77 -15.81 -1.64
CA PRO A 146 2.71 -15.08 -0.39
C PRO A 146 4.04 -14.43 0.00
N SER A 147 3.97 -13.21 0.53
CA SER A 147 5.10 -12.44 1.01
C SER A 147 5.62 -13.01 2.35
N PRO A 148 6.88 -13.48 2.41
CA PRO A 148 7.41 -14.14 3.61
C PRO A 148 7.58 -13.17 4.78
N ALA A 149 7.98 -11.93 4.49
CA ALA A 149 8.08 -10.82 5.44
C ALA A 149 7.25 -9.65 4.87
N PRO A 150 5.96 -9.55 5.25
CA PRO A 150 5.09 -8.53 4.69
C PRO A 150 5.53 -7.15 5.16
N LEU A 151 5.67 -6.21 4.23
CA LEU A 151 5.73 -4.80 4.59
C LEU A 151 4.40 -4.35 5.19
N GLN A 152 4.46 -3.27 5.95
CA GLN A 152 3.29 -2.71 6.61
C GLN A 152 3.29 -1.19 6.61
N GLU A 153 2.08 -0.63 6.62
CA GLU A 153 1.80 0.78 6.88
C GLU A 153 0.73 0.90 7.95
N ASP A 154 0.71 2.03 8.65
CA ASP A 154 -0.36 2.41 9.56
C ASP A 154 -0.86 3.82 9.34
N TYR A 155 -2.14 3.99 9.69
CA TYR A 155 -2.81 5.27 9.54
C TYR A 155 -3.98 5.36 10.53
N LEU A 156 -4.20 6.52 11.13
CA LEU A 156 -5.31 6.75 12.05
C LEU A 156 -6.35 7.69 11.41
N LEU A 157 -7.62 7.30 11.41
CA LEU A 157 -8.72 8.17 10.98
C LEU A 157 -9.56 8.58 12.20
N ALA A 158 -9.67 9.88 12.43
CA ALA A 158 -10.57 10.47 13.40
C ALA A 158 -11.77 11.04 12.65
N VAL A 159 -12.91 10.35 12.72
CA VAL A 159 -14.11 10.66 11.93
C VAL A 159 -15.21 11.20 12.84
N VAL A 160 -15.71 12.38 12.53
CA VAL A 160 -16.89 12.96 13.15
C VAL A 160 -17.98 13.09 12.11
N ASP A 161 -19.11 12.46 12.37
CA ASP A 161 -20.29 12.63 11.53
C ASP A 161 -21.10 13.83 12.02
N ALA A 162 -21.33 13.94 13.33
CA ALA A 162 -22.12 15.02 13.88
C ALA A 162 -21.53 15.51 15.19
N PHE A 163 -21.59 16.82 15.39
CA PHE A 163 -21.42 17.44 16.69
C PHE A 163 -22.78 17.62 17.38
N ASP A 164 -22.75 17.99 18.65
CA ASP A 164 -23.92 18.33 19.48
C ASP A 164 -24.78 19.47 18.89
N ARG A 165 -24.22 20.23 17.94
CA ARG A 165 -24.89 21.25 17.14
C ARG A 165 -24.30 21.30 15.72
N PRO A 166 -25.02 21.89 14.73
CA PRO A 166 -24.43 22.20 13.43
C PRO A 166 -23.23 23.14 13.60
N VAL A 167 -22.09 22.80 12.99
CA VAL A 167 -20.83 23.53 13.11
C VAL A 167 -20.25 23.70 11.72
N THR A 168 -19.85 24.91 11.37
CA THR A 168 -19.10 25.14 10.13
C THR A 168 -17.62 24.76 10.30
N ALA A 169 -16.94 24.45 9.20
CA ALA A 169 -15.50 24.16 9.22
C ALA A 169 -14.67 25.29 9.88
N ALA A 170 -15.07 26.55 9.64
CA ALA A 170 -14.41 27.71 10.24
C ALA A 170 -14.64 27.81 11.75
N GLU A 171 -15.86 27.53 12.22
CA GLU A 171 -16.18 27.49 13.65
C GLU A 171 -15.47 26.32 14.35
N LEU A 172 -15.39 25.16 13.69
CA LEU A 172 -14.68 23.99 14.18
C LEU A 172 -13.21 24.32 14.45
N GLN A 173 -12.51 24.88 13.46
CA GLN A 173 -11.10 25.25 13.59
C GLN A 173 -10.83 26.30 14.67
N GLN A 174 -11.83 27.10 15.06
CA GLN A 174 -11.71 28.09 16.13
C GLN A 174 -11.99 27.50 17.53
N GLN A 175 -12.84 26.48 17.61
CA GLN A 175 -13.33 25.93 18.87
C GLN A 175 -12.64 24.63 19.28
N ALA A 176 -12.10 23.90 18.30
CA ALA A 176 -11.43 22.61 18.47
C ALA A 176 -9.97 22.73 17.99
N ASP A 177 -9.02 22.53 18.91
CA ASP A 177 -7.61 22.44 18.53
C ASP A 177 -7.36 21.07 17.88
N LEU A 178 -7.23 21.05 16.56
CA LEU A 178 -6.95 19.83 15.80
C LEU A 178 -5.50 19.35 15.98
N VAL A 179 -4.60 20.20 16.49
CA VAL A 179 -3.17 19.89 16.52
C VAL A 179 -2.85 18.67 17.40
N PRO A 180 -3.30 18.55 18.66
CA PRO A 180 -2.98 17.39 19.49
C PRO A 180 -3.59 16.08 18.96
N LEU A 181 -4.68 16.17 18.19
CA LEU A 181 -5.30 15.04 17.51
C LEU A 181 -4.45 14.57 16.31
N LEU A 182 -3.97 15.53 15.52
CA LEU A 182 -3.27 15.28 14.26
C LEU A 182 -1.77 15.03 14.42
N SER A 183 -1.15 15.55 15.47
CA SER A 183 0.27 15.28 15.77
C SER A 183 0.49 14.06 16.67
N GLY A 184 -0.54 13.64 17.41
CA GLY A 184 -0.38 12.68 18.51
C GLY A 184 0.45 13.21 19.69
N GLU A 185 0.90 14.47 19.64
CA GLU A 185 1.74 15.08 20.66
C GLU A 185 0.94 15.93 21.65
N ILE A 186 1.23 15.77 22.94
CA ILE A 186 0.70 16.63 24.00
C ILE A 186 1.53 17.91 24.13
N ARG A 187 2.80 17.89 23.69
CA ARG A 187 3.69 19.05 23.79
C ARG A 187 3.27 20.11 22.76
N PRO A 188 3.23 21.40 23.16
CA PRO A 188 2.93 22.47 22.21
C PRO A 188 3.93 22.52 21.06
N LEU A 189 3.42 22.41 19.83
CA LEU A 189 4.20 22.64 18.62
C LEU A 189 4.46 24.13 18.40
N SER A 190 5.56 24.45 17.69
CA SER A 190 5.82 25.82 17.23
C SER A 190 4.77 26.30 16.24
N ASP A 191 4.58 27.60 16.10
CA ASP A 191 3.60 28.16 15.16
C ASP A 191 3.86 27.74 13.70
N GLY A 192 5.14 27.57 13.33
CA GLY A 192 5.52 27.03 12.02
C GLY A 192 5.03 25.59 11.84
N ALA A 193 5.34 24.73 12.80
CA ALA A 193 4.92 23.33 12.78
C ALA A 193 3.39 23.19 12.80
N ARG A 194 2.67 24.04 13.57
CA ARG A 194 1.20 24.07 13.56
C ARG A 194 0.64 24.41 12.17
N ARG A 195 1.20 25.43 11.49
CA ARG A 195 0.78 25.81 10.13
C ARG A 195 1.08 24.70 9.12
N ASP A 196 2.23 24.05 9.23
CA ASP A 196 2.60 22.95 8.34
C ASP A 196 1.72 21.72 8.53
N LEU A 197 1.39 21.37 9.78
CA LEU A 197 0.50 20.25 10.11
C LEU A 197 -0.91 20.46 9.55
N LEU A 198 -1.44 21.69 9.62
CA LEU A 198 -2.79 22.04 9.17
C LEU A 198 -2.84 22.43 7.69
N ARG A 199 -1.73 22.34 6.96
CA ARG A 199 -1.62 22.83 5.58
C ARG A 199 -2.53 22.07 4.62
N GLN A 200 -2.67 20.76 4.79
CA GLN A 200 -3.50 19.91 3.94
C GLN A 200 -4.93 19.84 4.47
N SER A 201 -5.61 21.00 4.50
CA SER A 201 -6.99 21.15 4.94
C SER A 201 -7.92 21.42 3.75
N PHE A 202 -9.02 20.67 3.66
CA PHE A 202 -9.95 20.70 2.54
C PHE A 202 -11.39 20.75 3.05
N SER A 203 -12.19 21.61 2.41
CA SER A 203 -13.65 21.64 2.55
C SER A 203 -14.27 21.75 1.17
N TYR A 204 -15.41 21.11 0.97
CA TYR A 204 -16.27 21.27 -0.21
C TYR A 204 -17.50 22.09 0.14
N HIS A 205 -18.10 21.81 1.30
CA HIS A 205 -19.19 22.58 1.87
C HIS A 205 -18.72 23.39 3.09
N THR A 206 -19.61 24.26 3.59
CA THR A 206 -19.30 25.05 4.79
C THR A 206 -19.27 24.21 6.06
N ASP A 207 -19.86 23.02 6.02
CA ASP A 207 -20.09 22.08 7.12
C ASP A 207 -19.30 20.78 6.97
N ASP A 208 -18.24 20.75 6.13
CA ASP A 208 -17.30 19.62 6.05
C ASP A 208 -15.84 20.07 6.21
N LEU A 209 -15.00 19.17 6.71
CA LEU A 209 -13.57 19.42 6.83
C LEU A 209 -12.78 18.13 6.81
N VAL A 210 -11.79 18.04 5.94
CA VAL A 210 -10.79 16.98 5.94
C VAL A 210 -9.43 17.61 6.17
N VAL A 211 -8.69 17.11 7.15
CA VAL A 211 -7.29 17.51 7.40
C VAL A 211 -6.42 16.26 7.34
N LEU A 212 -5.43 16.26 6.45
CA LEU A 212 -4.52 15.14 6.23
C LEU A 212 -3.14 15.41 6.84
N THR A 213 -2.59 14.43 7.55
CA THR A 213 -1.17 14.37 7.92
C THR A 213 -0.57 13.06 7.40
N TRP A 214 0.73 12.87 7.66
CA TRP A 214 1.48 11.72 7.19
C TRP A 214 0.92 10.38 7.69
N ASP A 215 0.40 10.35 8.93
CA ASP A 215 -0.02 9.16 9.66
C ASP A 215 -1.44 9.27 10.25
N ARG A 216 -2.08 10.44 10.16
CA ARG A 216 -3.41 10.70 10.72
C ARG A 216 -4.26 11.55 9.78
N ALA A 217 -5.58 11.35 9.84
CA ALA A 217 -6.52 12.29 9.25
C ALA A 217 -7.67 12.60 10.20
N PHE A 218 -8.13 13.85 10.14
CA PHE A 218 -9.41 14.25 10.70
C PHE A 218 -10.43 14.41 9.56
N ILE A 219 -11.61 13.83 9.73
CA ILE A 219 -12.70 13.87 8.76
C ILE A 219 -13.97 14.31 9.49
N TYR A 220 -14.49 15.47 9.13
CA TYR A 220 -15.81 15.95 9.54
C TYR A 220 -16.73 15.93 8.32
N GLU A 221 -17.74 15.06 8.34
CA GLU A 221 -18.68 14.91 7.23
C GLU A 221 -20.11 14.57 7.72
N PRO A 222 -20.99 15.58 7.89
CA PRO A 222 -22.37 15.39 8.34
C PRO A 222 -23.26 14.55 7.44
N ARG A 223 -22.99 14.54 6.14
CA ARG A 223 -23.88 13.92 5.15
C ARG A 223 -23.55 12.46 4.91
N ARG A 224 -22.33 12.01 5.26
CA ARG A 224 -21.83 10.65 5.00
C ARG A 224 -21.97 10.23 3.53
N GLU A 225 -21.73 11.18 2.63
CA GLU A 225 -21.96 11.03 1.19
C GLU A 225 -20.66 10.73 0.43
N THR A 226 -19.50 11.09 0.97
CA THR A 226 -18.20 10.94 0.32
C THR A 226 -17.39 9.79 0.92
N ASP A 227 -16.46 9.28 0.11
CA ASP A 227 -15.62 8.12 0.43
C ASP A 227 -14.22 8.51 0.90
N VAL A 228 -14.11 9.61 1.65
CA VAL A 228 -12.81 10.17 2.05
C VAL A 228 -11.93 9.12 2.76
N ALA A 229 -12.50 8.36 3.70
CA ALA A 229 -11.77 7.31 4.40
C ALA A 229 -11.27 6.21 3.45
N ASP A 230 -12.07 5.84 2.44
CA ASP A 230 -11.72 4.78 1.50
C ASP A 230 -10.62 5.24 0.51
N VAL A 231 -10.62 6.51 0.10
CA VAL A 231 -9.53 7.04 -0.77
C VAL A 231 -8.22 7.24 -0.01
N ILE A 232 -8.27 7.60 1.28
CA ILE A 232 -7.08 7.68 2.13
C ILE A 232 -6.50 6.27 2.36
N GLU A 233 -7.35 5.27 2.62
CA GLU A 233 -6.91 3.88 2.73
C GLU A 233 -6.29 3.38 1.42
N MET A 234 -6.91 3.69 0.28
CA MET A 234 -6.36 3.34 -1.03
C MET A 234 -5.00 3.99 -1.26
N ALA A 235 -4.83 5.28 -0.96
CA ALA A 235 -3.53 5.95 -1.11
C ALA A 235 -2.44 5.29 -0.26
N ASN A 236 -2.77 4.84 0.97
CA ASN A 236 -1.86 4.04 1.79
C ASN A 236 -1.58 2.65 1.18
N ALA A 237 -2.58 2.00 0.61
CA ALA A 237 -2.40 0.71 -0.06
C ALA A 237 -1.47 0.82 -1.27
N GLN A 238 -1.60 1.90 -2.06
CA GLN A 238 -0.71 2.18 -3.18
C GLN A 238 0.72 2.52 -2.72
N LEU A 239 0.87 3.29 -1.63
CA LEU A 239 2.19 3.54 -1.04
C LEU A 239 2.88 2.24 -0.64
N LEU A 240 2.19 1.38 0.11
CA LEU A 240 2.71 0.11 0.59
C LEU A 240 3.18 -0.78 -0.57
N GLU A 241 2.37 -0.84 -1.62
CA GLU A 241 2.68 -1.63 -2.80
C GLU A 241 3.90 -1.09 -3.56
N MET A 242 3.98 0.23 -3.76
CA MET A 242 5.15 0.87 -4.38
C MET A 242 6.43 0.64 -3.56
N ARG A 243 6.34 0.66 -2.23
CA ARG A 243 7.47 0.33 -1.34
C ARG A 243 7.88 -1.13 -1.47
N SER A 244 6.92 -2.05 -1.59
CA SER A 244 7.21 -3.48 -1.82
C SER A 244 8.02 -3.68 -3.10
N TYR A 245 7.65 -3.00 -4.19
CA TYR A 245 8.43 -3.07 -5.43
C TYR A 245 9.81 -2.46 -5.29
N ASP A 246 9.91 -1.34 -4.59
CA ASP A 246 11.19 -0.67 -4.37
C ASP A 246 12.18 -1.60 -3.65
N GLU A 247 11.73 -2.31 -2.62
CA GLU A 247 12.52 -3.31 -1.88
C GLU A 247 12.83 -4.57 -2.70
N LEU A 248 11.86 -5.06 -3.48
CA LEU A 248 12.08 -6.19 -4.39
C LEU A 248 13.20 -5.86 -5.40
N LEU A 249 13.13 -4.69 -6.02
CA LEU A 249 14.12 -4.24 -6.99
C LEU A 249 15.48 -3.97 -6.33
N ASP A 250 15.52 -3.45 -5.11
CA ASP A 250 16.77 -3.27 -4.35
C ASP A 250 17.44 -4.60 -4.01
N ALA A 251 16.67 -5.66 -3.75
CA ALA A 251 17.21 -6.99 -3.53
C ALA A 251 17.73 -7.64 -4.83
N GLU A 252 17.15 -7.30 -5.98
CA GLU A 252 17.45 -7.96 -7.26
C GLU A 252 18.59 -7.29 -8.04
N LEU A 253 18.77 -5.97 -7.91
CA LEU A 253 19.86 -5.22 -8.56
C LEU A 253 21.27 -5.75 -8.23
N PRO A 254 21.62 -6.07 -6.97
CA PRO A 254 22.91 -6.69 -6.65
C PRO A 254 23.10 -8.06 -7.28
N ARG A 255 22.07 -8.91 -7.27
CA ARG A 255 22.12 -10.26 -7.86
C ARG A 255 22.37 -10.19 -9.36
N MET A 256 21.71 -9.26 -10.04
CA MET A 256 21.97 -8.99 -11.46
C MET A 256 23.44 -8.64 -11.71
N ARG A 257 24.02 -7.73 -10.91
CA ARG A 257 25.44 -7.35 -11.06
C ARG A 257 26.37 -8.56 -10.87
N ASP A 258 26.14 -9.37 -9.83
CA ASP A 258 26.94 -10.56 -9.56
C ASP A 258 26.88 -11.57 -10.72
N LEU A 259 25.70 -11.74 -11.32
CA LEU A 259 25.49 -12.63 -12.47
C LEU A 259 26.23 -12.12 -13.71
N VAL A 260 26.22 -10.81 -13.97
CA VAL A 260 26.99 -10.18 -15.05
C VAL A 260 28.49 -10.37 -14.84
N GLU A 261 29.00 -10.12 -13.63
CA GLU A 261 30.43 -10.34 -13.35
C GLU A 261 30.84 -11.81 -13.44
N ALA A 262 29.97 -12.74 -13.01
CA ALA A 262 30.24 -14.16 -13.11
C ALA A 262 30.26 -14.65 -14.56
N ALA A 263 29.43 -14.06 -15.43
CA ALA A 263 29.43 -14.34 -16.86
C ALA A 263 30.71 -13.83 -17.54
N ARG A 264 31.21 -12.65 -17.15
CA ARG A 264 32.47 -12.07 -17.65
C ARG A 264 33.72 -12.89 -17.27
N ARG A 265 33.73 -13.56 -16.11
CA ARG A 265 34.91 -14.26 -15.58
C ARG A 265 35.19 -15.65 -16.18
N ARG A 266 34.36 -16.20 -17.08
CA ARG A 266 34.53 -17.56 -17.62
C ARG A 266 34.49 -17.61 -19.15
N SER A 267 35.16 -18.63 -19.70
CA SER A 267 35.39 -18.88 -21.14
C SER A 267 34.26 -18.43 -22.08
N HIS A 268 34.64 -17.69 -23.13
CA HIS A 268 33.77 -17.05 -24.13
C HIS A 268 32.81 -18.00 -24.86
N LEU A 269 33.11 -19.30 -24.94
CA LEU A 269 32.35 -20.27 -25.73
C LEU A 269 30.97 -20.62 -25.16
N LEU A 270 30.78 -20.51 -23.83
CA LEU A 270 29.48 -20.76 -23.16
C LEU A 270 28.84 -19.48 -22.63
N ALA A 271 29.49 -18.34 -22.77
CA ALA A 271 29.02 -17.07 -22.25
C ALA A 271 27.72 -16.61 -22.95
N SER A 272 27.61 -16.77 -24.27
CA SER A 272 26.45 -16.35 -25.06
C SER A 272 25.13 -16.99 -24.63
N ARG A 273 25.11 -18.30 -24.33
CA ARG A 273 23.92 -19.00 -23.82
C ARG A 273 23.51 -18.52 -22.42
N ARG A 274 24.50 -18.18 -21.58
CA ARG A 274 24.26 -17.72 -20.21
C ARG A 274 23.75 -16.28 -20.19
N TYR A 275 24.31 -15.43 -21.04
CA TYR A 275 23.80 -14.08 -21.27
C TYR A 275 22.37 -14.08 -21.81
N ALA A 276 22.04 -14.97 -22.75
CA ALA A 276 20.67 -15.13 -23.23
C ALA A 276 19.70 -15.57 -22.12
N GLY A 277 20.12 -16.51 -21.26
CA GLY A 277 19.31 -16.95 -20.11
C GLY A 277 19.09 -15.85 -19.07
N LEU A 278 20.15 -15.11 -18.73
CA LEU A 278 20.07 -13.96 -17.82
C LEU A 278 19.17 -12.86 -18.41
N ALA A 279 19.32 -12.58 -19.71
CA ALA A 279 18.49 -11.63 -20.41
C ALA A 279 17.00 -12.02 -20.33
N GLN A 280 16.66 -13.30 -20.55
CA GLN A 280 15.28 -13.76 -20.42
C GLN A 280 14.72 -13.56 -19.01
N GLN A 281 15.51 -13.83 -17.97
CA GLN A 281 15.10 -13.64 -16.58
C GLN A 281 14.82 -12.16 -16.26
N LEU A 282 15.70 -11.25 -16.68
CA LEU A 282 15.51 -9.81 -16.49
C LEU A 282 14.30 -9.28 -17.27
N HIS A 283 14.06 -9.81 -18.47
CA HIS A 283 12.87 -9.45 -19.26
C HIS A 283 11.58 -9.85 -18.56
N MET A 284 11.53 -11.08 -18.01
CA MET A 284 10.38 -11.55 -17.23
C MET A 284 10.13 -10.67 -16.00
N LEU A 285 11.18 -10.31 -15.27
CA LEU A 285 11.06 -9.43 -14.10
C LEU A 285 10.51 -8.05 -14.47
N VAL A 286 11.06 -7.42 -15.52
CA VAL A 286 10.58 -6.10 -15.98
C VAL A 286 9.11 -6.18 -16.40
N ALA A 287 8.74 -7.21 -17.17
CA ALA A 287 7.35 -7.40 -17.59
C ALA A 287 6.41 -7.59 -16.38
N GLU A 288 6.84 -8.37 -15.39
CA GLU A 288 6.07 -8.67 -14.18
C GLU A 288 5.83 -7.43 -13.32
N VAL A 289 6.87 -6.65 -13.05
CA VAL A 289 6.74 -5.42 -12.24
C VAL A 289 5.98 -4.34 -13.00
N SER A 290 6.18 -4.21 -14.32
CA SER A 290 5.40 -3.25 -15.13
C SER A 290 3.91 -3.58 -15.17
N GLN A 291 3.55 -4.86 -15.33
CA GLN A 291 2.14 -5.29 -15.29
C GLN A 291 1.50 -5.03 -13.93
N LEU A 292 2.28 -5.16 -12.85
CA LEU A 292 1.78 -4.98 -11.50
C LEU A 292 1.65 -3.48 -11.15
N ALA A 293 2.60 -2.64 -11.57
CA ALA A 293 2.47 -1.17 -11.49
C ALA A 293 1.21 -0.68 -12.22
N GLU A 294 0.93 -1.21 -13.43
CA GLU A 294 -0.29 -0.90 -14.17
C GLU A 294 -1.58 -1.29 -13.42
N ARG A 295 -1.56 -2.40 -12.65
CA ARG A 295 -2.71 -2.78 -11.80
C ARG A 295 -2.94 -1.79 -10.67
N VAL A 296 -1.87 -1.33 -10.01
CA VAL A 296 -1.98 -0.35 -8.93
C VAL A 296 -2.53 0.98 -9.45
N ASP A 297 -1.99 1.47 -10.58
CA ASP A 297 -2.44 2.71 -11.20
C ASP A 297 -3.92 2.66 -11.62
N ASN A 298 -4.41 1.48 -12.01
CA ASN A 298 -5.81 1.27 -12.39
C ASN A 298 -6.73 0.86 -11.22
N ALA A 299 -6.21 0.73 -10.00
CA ALA A 299 -6.98 0.25 -8.86
C ALA A 299 -8.13 1.22 -8.48
N LEU A 300 -7.91 2.52 -8.64
CA LEU A 300 -8.86 3.56 -8.29
C LEU A 300 -9.14 4.49 -9.48
N GLN A 301 -10.40 4.56 -9.90
CA GLN A 301 -10.89 5.57 -10.82
C GLN A 301 -11.81 6.54 -10.08
N VAL A 302 -11.29 7.71 -9.73
CA VAL A 302 -12.10 8.80 -9.18
C VAL A 302 -12.91 9.38 -10.33
N THR A 303 -14.17 8.97 -10.41
CA THR A 303 -14.91 9.03 -11.66
C THR A 303 -15.62 10.37 -11.85
N GLU A 304 -16.14 11.01 -10.79
CA GLU A 304 -17.02 12.20 -10.98
C GLU A 304 -16.97 13.26 -9.85
N ASP A 305 -16.21 13.06 -8.77
CA ASP A 305 -16.14 14.00 -7.63
C ASP A 305 -14.80 14.75 -7.55
N VAL A 306 -14.84 16.05 -7.84
CA VAL A 306 -13.67 16.95 -7.80
C VAL A 306 -13.11 17.11 -6.37
N TYR A 307 -13.97 17.08 -5.35
CA TYR A 307 -13.54 17.18 -3.96
C TYR A 307 -12.75 15.93 -3.57
N LEU A 308 -13.29 14.76 -3.89
CA LEU A 308 -12.65 13.50 -3.58
C LEU A 308 -11.35 13.29 -4.36
N ALA A 309 -11.32 13.69 -5.64
CA ALA A 309 -10.11 13.69 -6.45
C ALA A 309 -9.02 14.58 -5.85
N ARG A 310 -9.40 15.74 -5.30
CA ARG A 310 -8.46 16.66 -4.64
C ARG A 310 -7.90 16.08 -3.35
N VAL A 311 -8.75 15.47 -2.51
CA VAL A 311 -8.31 14.81 -1.26
C VAL A 311 -7.39 13.63 -1.58
N TYR A 312 -7.75 12.81 -2.58
CA TYR A 312 -6.92 11.69 -3.02
C TYR A 312 -5.56 12.15 -3.56
N ALA A 313 -5.53 13.14 -4.44
CA ALA A 313 -4.26 13.70 -4.95
C ALA A 313 -3.40 14.25 -3.81
N ALA A 314 -4.00 14.97 -2.86
CA ALA A 314 -3.28 15.47 -1.70
C ALA A 314 -2.73 14.35 -0.81
N ALA A 315 -3.45 13.25 -0.63
CA ALA A 315 -2.96 12.07 0.09
C ALA A 315 -1.77 11.42 -0.65
N MET A 316 -1.88 11.22 -1.97
CA MET A 316 -0.82 10.66 -2.80
C MET A 316 0.48 11.49 -2.74
N ASP A 317 0.36 12.81 -2.85
CA ASP A 317 1.49 13.74 -2.73
C ASP A 317 2.06 13.74 -1.32
N LEU A 318 1.20 13.76 -0.29
CA LEU A 318 1.62 13.77 1.11
C LEU A 318 2.39 12.51 1.48
N PHE A 319 1.94 11.35 0.99
CA PHE A 319 2.55 10.03 1.18
C PHE A 319 3.77 9.80 0.28
N ARG A 320 4.05 10.74 -0.62
CA ARG A 320 5.19 10.71 -1.56
C ARG A 320 5.17 9.50 -2.49
N VAL A 321 3.98 9.02 -2.83
CA VAL A 321 3.80 7.91 -3.76
C VAL A 321 4.43 8.20 -5.13
N PRO A 322 4.31 9.42 -5.71
CA PRO A 322 4.97 9.74 -6.97
C PRO A 322 6.50 9.62 -6.90
N GLU A 323 7.14 9.98 -5.80
CA GLU A 323 8.60 9.87 -5.66
C GLU A 323 9.07 8.42 -5.55
N VAL A 324 8.32 7.58 -4.82
CA VAL A 324 8.60 6.14 -4.72
C VAL A 324 8.40 5.47 -6.07
N SER A 325 7.28 5.76 -6.76
CA SER A 325 7.01 5.27 -8.11
C SER A 325 8.11 5.67 -9.10
N ALA A 326 8.54 6.94 -9.09
CA ALA A 326 9.64 7.40 -9.93
C ALA A 326 10.98 6.72 -9.59
N ALA A 327 11.21 6.29 -8.35
CA ALA A 327 12.39 5.52 -7.97
C ALA A 327 12.34 4.10 -8.54
N VAL A 328 11.18 3.43 -8.47
CA VAL A 328 10.91 2.13 -9.08
C VAL A 328 11.12 2.19 -10.60
N ASP A 329 10.59 3.21 -11.29
CA ASP A 329 10.76 3.39 -12.73
C ASP A 329 12.24 3.53 -13.14
N ARG A 330 13.02 4.30 -12.37
CA ARG A 330 14.47 4.42 -12.59
C ARG A 330 15.18 3.08 -12.42
N LYS A 331 14.81 2.29 -11.40
CA LYS A 331 15.38 0.95 -11.17
C LYS A 331 15.02 0.00 -12.32
N LEU A 332 13.78 0.01 -12.79
CA LEU A 332 13.34 -0.78 -13.95
C LEU A 332 14.06 -0.38 -15.24
N ALA A 333 14.30 0.92 -15.47
CA ALA A 333 15.08 1.40 -16.60
C ALA A 333 16.52 0.84 -16.58
N ILE A 334 17.20 0.89 -15.42
CA ILE A 334 18.55 0.32 -15.26
C ILE A 334 18.56 -1.18 -15.57
N ILE A 335 17.54 -1.93 -15.11
CA ILE A 335 17.42 -3.36 -15.40
C ILE A 335 17.22 -3.62 -16.90
N ARG A 336 16.37 -2.81 -17.55
CA ARG A 336 16.12 -2.90 -19.00
C ARG A 336 17.35 -2.59 -19.84
N ASP A 337 18.13 -1.59 -19.44
CA ASP A 337 19.40 -1.24 -20.10
C ASP A 337 20.41 -2.38 -19.94
N THR A 338 20.49 -2.97 -18.74
CA THR A 338 21.37 -4.11 -18.46
C THR A 338 20.96 -5.34 -19.29
N TYR A 339 19.67 -5.64 -19.35
CA TYR A 339 19.11 -6.68 -20.23
C TYR A 339 19.52 -6.47 -21.69
N THR A 340 19.33 -5.25 -22.21
CA THR A 340 19.61 -4.91 -23.61
C THR A 340 21.09 -5.08 -23.92
N ALA A 341 21.97 -4.64 -23.01
CA ALA A 341 23.42 -4.82 -23.13
C ALA A 341 23.83 -6.30 -23.14
N LEU A 342 23.28 -7.12 -22.24
CA LEU A 342 23.56 -8.55 -22.18
C LEU A 342 23.07 -9.30 -23.42
N HIS A 343 21.90 -8.92 -23.95
CA HIS A 343 21.39 -9.48 -25.19
C HIS A 343 22.30 -9.14 -26.38
N GLY A 344 22.84 -7.92 -26.41
CA GLY A 344 23.87 -7.49 -27.36
C GLY A 344 25.14 -8.32 -27.27
N GLU A 345 25.71 -8.52 -26.07
CA GLU A 345 26.89 -9.37 -25.85
C GLU A 345 26.61 -10.83 -26.31
N ALA A 346 25.42 -11.37 -26.05
CA ALA A 346 25.04 -12.71 -26.48
C ALA A 346 24.91 -12.85 -28.01
N ALA A 347 24.43 -11.82 -28.70
CA ALA A 347 24.34 -11.78 -30.15
C ALA A 347 25.72 -11.64 -30.81
N GLY A 348 26.58 -10.76 -30.28
CA GLY A 348 27.96 -10.58 -30.75
C GLY A 348 28.82 -11.84 -30.59
N GLY A 349 28.75 -12.51 -29.44
CA GLY A 349 29.50 -13.76 -29.22
C GLY A 349 29.08 -14.90 -30.16
N ARG A 350 27.82 -14.95 -30.60
CA ARG A 350 27.39 -15.93 -31.63
C ARG A 350 28.01 -15.63 -33.00
N ALA A 351 28.16 -14.36 -33.35
CA ALA A 351 28.82 -13.93 -34.58
C ALA A 351 30.34 -14.26 -34.55
N GLU A 352 31.03 -13.99 -33.44
CA GLU A 352 32.45 -14.34 -33.24
C GLU A 352 32.71 -15.85 -33.33
N VAL A 353 31.83 -16.68 -32.75
CA VAL A 353 31.96 -18.15 -32.84
C VAL A 353 31.79 -18.62 -34.28
N LEU A 354 30.84 -18.04 -35.03
CA LEU A 354 30.66 -18.35 -36.45
C LEU A 354 31.87 -17.93 -37.26
N GLU A 355 32.41 -16.73 -37.01
CA GLU A 355 33.61 -16.22 -37.67
C GLU A 355 34.84 -17.10 -37.37
N THR A 356 35.04 -17.48 -36.11
CA THR A 356 36.12 -18.38 -35.69
C THR A 356 35.96 -19.75 -36.33
N ALA A 357 34.73 -20.28 -36.42
CA ALA A 357 34.47 -21.56 -37.07
C ALA A 357 34.78 -21.50 -38.58
N ILE A 358 34.41 -20.40 -39.26
CA ILE A 358 34.75 -20.17 -40.66
C ILE A 358 36.28 -20.08 -40.83
N LEU A 359 36.97 -19.29 -40.00
CA LEU A 359 38.43 -19.17 -40.02
C LEU A 359 39.13 -20.53 -39.78
N LEU A 360 38.66 -21.33 -38.82
CA LEU A 360 39.18 -22.66 -38.55
C LEU A 360 38.90 -23.64 -39.71
N LEU A 361 37.72 -23.57 -40.33
CA LEU A 361 37.38 -24.39 -41.49
C LEU A 361 38.32 -24.07 -42.66
N ILE A 362 38.54 -22.78 -42.95
CA ILE A 362 39.49 -22.33 -43.98
C ILE A 362 40.91 -22.78 -43.66
N ALA A 363 41.37 -22.59 -42.41
CA ALA A 363 42.70 -23.02 -42.00
C ALA A 363 42.88 -24.55 -42.13
N PHE A 364 41.87 -25.33 -41.76
CA PHE A 364 41.86 -26.78 -41.90
C PHE A 364 41.92 -27.22 -43.37
N GLU A 365 41.15 -26.56 -44.25
CA GLU A 365 41.13 -26.83 -45.69
C GLU A 365 42.49 -26.54 -46.35
N ILE A 366 43.15 -25.45 -45.94
CA ILE A 366 44.49 -25.09 -46.39
C ILE A 366 45.51 -26.18 -45.99
N VAL A 367 45.51 -26.61 -44.72
CA VAL A 367 46.42 -27.66 -44.24
C VAL A 367 46.19 -28.98 -44.99
N LEU A 368 44.94 -29.36 -45.21
CA LEU A 368 44.58 -30.56 -45.98
C LEU A 368 45.05 -30.48 -47.44
N SER A 369 44.97 -29.30 -48.05
CA SER A 369 45.47 -29.07 -49.40
C SER A 369 46.99 -29.26 -49.49
N PHE A 370 47.74 -28.83 -48.47
CA PHE A 370 49.19 -29.00 -48.43
C PHE A 370 49.65 -30.44 -48.14
N ILE A 371 48.84 -31.24 -47.44
CA ILE A 371 49.15 -32.66 -47.14
C ILE A 371 48.78 -33.58 -48.32
N ARG A 372 47.90 -33.14 -49.23
CA ARG A 372 47.46 -33.89 -50.42
C ARG A 372 48.32 -33.63 -51.67
N HIS A 373 49.34 -32.79 -51.60
CA HIS A 373 50.42 -32.68 -52.59
C HIS A 373 51.69 -33.32 -52.02
#